data_AF-A0A356ML43-F1
#
_entry.id   AF-A0A356ML43-F1
#
_cell.length_a   1.000
_cell.length_b   1.000
_cell.length_c   1.000
_cell.angle_alpha   90.00
_cell.angle_beta   90.00
_cell.angle_gamma   90.00
#
_symmetry.space_group_name_H-M   'P 1'
#
loop_
_entity.id
_entity.type
_entity.pdbx_description
1 polymer ?
#
loop_
_entity_poly.entity_id
_entity_poly.type
_entity_poly.pdbx_seq_one_letter_code
_entity_poly.pdbx_strand_id
1 'polypeptide(L)'
;MLEVNMEDSFGARIKSLRNNKNLSQQKVASALDITQSQFNKIEHDYIETNFSLIRKIANYFNVTTDYLLGVETSKEEVAPEFSAEQLQVVNLVKKLNNKELEKVYNYLLGIIDARS
;
A
#
# COMPACT_ATOMS: atom_id res chain seq x y z
N MET A 1 -6.35 -7.39 29.77
CA MET A 1 -7.65 -7.33 29.06
C MET A 1 -7.50 -6.20 28.06
N LEU A 2 -7.31 -6.51 26.78
CA LEU A 2 -7.17 -5.48 25.74
C LEU A 2 -8.56 -5.18 25.19
N GLU A 3 -9.02 -3.95 25.35
CA GLU A 3 -10.25 -3.42 24.77
C GLU A 3 -10.01 -3.05 23.29
N VAL A 4 -10.77 -3.72 22.41
CA VAL A 4 -11.32 -3.35 21.08
C VAL A 4 -10.42 -2.61 20.05
N ASN A 5 -10.20 -3.22 18.88
CA ASN A 5 -9.90 -2.49 17.63
C ASN A 5 -11.03 -2.69 16.60
N MET A 6 -11.97 -1.75 16.57
CA MET A 6 -12.97 -1.55 15.49
C MET A 6 -12.39 -0.73 14.32
N GLU A 7 -11.07 -0.61 14.22
CA GLU A 7 -10.37 0.37 13.37
C GLU A 7 -9.94 -0.16 12.00
N ASP A 8 -10.85 -0.68 11.17
CA ASP A 8 -10.43 -1.07 9.80
C ASP A 8 -11.44 -0.97 8.66
N SER A 9 -12.56 -0.26 8.84
CA SER A 9 -13.52 -0.06 7.76
C SER A 9 -13.16 1.12 6.85
N PHE A 10 -13.70 1.11 5.62
CA PHE A 10 -13.59 2.20 4.66
C PHE A 10 -14.02 3.54 5.27
N GLY A 11 -15.19 3.57 5.93
CA GLY A 11 -15.71 4.75 6.62
C GLY A 11 -14.82 5.21 7.77
N ALA A 12 -14.31 4.28 8.59
CA ALA A 12 -13.41 4.60 9.70
C ALA A 12 -12.09 5.24 9.23
N ARG A 13 -11.50 4.72 8.13
CA ARG A 13 -10.27 5.27 7.53
C ARG A 13 -10.50 6.69 7.01
N ILE A 14 -11.63 6.97 6.36
CA ILE A 14 -12.02 8.32 5.91
C ILE A 14 -12.20 9.27 7.11
N LYS A 15 -12.89 8.81 8.15
CA LYS A 15 -13.12 9.58 9.37
C LYS A 15 -11.82 9.95 10.06
N SER A 16 -10.86 9.02 10.12
CA SER A 16 -9.51 9.25 10.64
C SER A 16 -8.77 10.31 9.82
N LEU A 17 -8.73 10.17 8.49
CA LEU A 17 -8.11 11.16 7.59
C LEU A 17 -8.70 12.57 7.76
N ARG A 18 -10.02 12.67 7.91
CA ARG A 18 -10.72 13.94 8.16
C ARG A 18 -10.32 14.55 9.50
N ASN A 19 -10.33 13.76 10.56
CA ASN A 19 -9.99 14.21 11.91
C ASN A 19 -8.52 14.65 12.02
N ASN A 20 -7.59 13.93 11.40
CA ASN A 20 -6.17 14.28 11.36
C ASN A 20 -5.89 15.65 10.70
N LYS A 21 -6.77 16.07 9.77
CA LYS A 21 -6.73 17.39 9.13
C LYS A 21 -7.61 18.44 9.83
N ASN A 22 -8.26 18.10 10.96
CA ASN A 22 -9.19 18.96 11.69
C ASN A 22 -10.31 19.54 10.81
N LEU A 23 -10.87 18.73 9.91
CA LEU A 23 -11.90 19.15 8.96
C LEU A 23 -13.30 18.76 9.44
N SER A 24 -14.30 19.61 9.19
CA SER A 24 -15.71 19.25 9.39
C SER A 24 -16.21 18.35 8.25
N GLN A 25 -17.23 17.52 8.53
CA GLN A 25 -17.88 16.69 7.51
C GLN A 25 -18.41 17.54 6.35
N GLN A 26 -18.99 18.71 6.64
CA GLN A 26 -19.48 19.65 5.63
C GLN A 26 -18.37 20.14 4.70
N LYS A 27 -17.17 20.43 5.23
CA LYS A 27 -16.04 20.92 4.44
C LYS A 27 -15.55 19.88 3.44
N VAL A 28 -15.45 18.62 3.87
CA VAL A 28 -15.04 17.53 2.98
C VAL A 28 -16.14 17.22 1.96
N ALA A 29 -17.39 17.14 2.40
CA ALA A 29 -18.53 16.89 1.51
C ALA A 29 -18.61 17.92 0.37
N SER A 30 -18.43 19.21 0.70
CA SER A 30 -18.43 20.30 -0.28
C SER A 30 -17.27 20.17 -1.30
N ALA A 31 -16.08 19.74 -0.85
CA ALA A 31 -14.95 19.54 -1.74
C ALA A 31 -15.09 18.30 -2.66
N LEU A 32 -15.89 17.33 -2.25
CA LEU A 32 -16.16 16.10 -3.01
C LEU A 32 -17.40 16.20 -3.91
N ASP A 33 -18.12 17.32 -3.84
CA ASP A 33 -19.40 17.56 -4.53
C ASP A 33 -20.49 16.56 -4.14
N ILE A 34 -20.66 16.36 -2.82
CA ILE A 34 -21.69 15.52 -2.21
C ILE A 34 -22.32 16.23 -1.01
N THR A 35 -23.46 15.72 -0.53
CA THR A 35 -24.09 16.26 0.68
C THR A 35 -23.35 15.83 1.96
N GLN A 36 -23.43 16.64 3.02
CA GLN A 36 -22.91 16.25 4.34
C GLN A 36 -23.57 14.97 4.85
N SER A 37 -24.87 14.77 4.59
CA SER A 37 -25.58 13.55 4.97
C SER A 37 -25.00 12.32 4.27
N GLN A 38 -24.72 12.40 2.97
CA GLN A 38 -24.04 11.32 2.24
C GLN A 38 -22.65 11.05 2.82
N PHE A 39 -21.85 12.10 3.06
CA PHE A 39 -20.52 11.93 3.64
C PHE A 39 -20.55 11.32 5.05
N ASN A 40 -21.53 11.72 5.87
CA ASN A 40 -21.74 11.12 7.19
C ASN A 40 -22.09 9.63 7.08
N LYS A 41 -22.98 9.25 6.16
CA LYS A 41 -23.30 7.84 5.90
C LYS A 41 -22.08 7.04 5.43
N ILE A 42 -21.20 7.65 4.62
CA ILE A 42 -19.93 7.03 4.21
C ILE A 42 -19.02 6.77 5.42
N GLU A 43 -18.81 7.77 6.30
CA GLU A 43 -17.95 7.61 7.48
C GLU A 43 -18.44 6.56 8.49
N HIS A 44 -19.70 6.15 8.40
CA HIS A 44 -20.30 5.11 9.25
C HIS A 44 -20.64 3.83 8.47
N ASP A 45 -20.16 3.69 7.23
CA ASP A 45 -20.40 2.54 6.35
C ASP A 45 -21.90 2.20 6.13
N TYR A 46 -22.79 3.21 6.24
CA TYR A 46 -24.22 3.05 6.02
C TYR A 46 -24.61 3.01 4.55
N ILE A 47 -23.72 3.45 3.66
CA ILE A 47 -23.89 3.36 2.21
C ILE A 47 -22.60 2.91 1.57
N GLU A 48 -22.72 2.10 0.53
CA GLU A 48 -21.63 1.90 -0.42
C GLU A 48 -21.47 3.13 -1.31
N THR A 49 -20.28 3.27 -1.88
CA THR A 49 -19.95 4.36 -2.78
C THR A 49 -19.37 3.85 -4.10
N ASN A 50 -19.43 4.68 -5.13
CA ASN A 50 -18.93 4.31 -6.44
C ASN A 50 -17.42 4.59 -6.59
N PHE A 51 -16.79 3.92 -7.55
CA PHE A 51 -15.36 4.07 -7.85
C PHE A 51 -14.92 5.51 -8.13
N SER A 52 -15.80 6.35 -8.69
CA SER A 52 -15.49 7.76 -8.96
C SER A 52 -15.31 8.54 -7.67
N LEU A 53 -16.20 8.36 -6.70
CA LEU A 53 -16.09 9.03 -5.40
C LEU A 53 -14.92 8.51 -4.58
N ILE A 54 -14.64 7.21 -4.62
CA ILE A 54 -13.44 6.63 -3.97
C ILE A 54 -12.17 7.31 -4.47
N ARG A 55 -12.02 7.50 -5.79
CA ARG A 55 -10.88 8.22 -6.37
C ARG A 55 -10.83 9.69 -5.93
N LYS A 56 -11.97 10.37 -5.88
CA LYS A 56 -12.03 11.77 -5.38
C LYS A 56 -11.57 11.85 -3.92
N ILE A 57 -12.01 10.94 -3.06
CA ILE A 57 -11.61 10.87 -1.64
C ILE A 57 -10.11 10.61 -1.52
N ALA A 58 -9.58 9.63 -2.28
CA ALA A 58 -8.16 9.30 -2.30
C ALA A 58 -7.30 10.51 -2.68
N ASN A 59 -7.67 11.20 -3.77
CA ASN A 59 -7.00 12.42 -4.23
C ASN A 59 -7.11 13.56 -3.22
N TYR A 60 -8.28 13.78 -2.63
CA TYR A 60 -8.51 14.83 -1.63
C TYR A 60 -7.62 14.67 -0.38
N PHE A 61 -7.47 13.43 0.09
CA PHE A 61 -6.65 13.12 1.25
C PHE A 61 -5.18 12.84 0.93
N ASN A 62 -4.83 12.70 -0.36
CA ASN A 62 -3.51 12.32 -0.85
C ASN A 62 -3.07 10.93 -0.34
N VAL A 63 -3.94 9.95 -0.55
CA VAL A 63 -3.72 8.53 -0.20
C VAL A 63 -4.07 7.64 -1.39
N THR A 64 -3.69 6.36 -1.34
CA THR A 64 -4.09 5.38 -2.36
C THR A 64 -5.52 4.90 -2.15
N THR A 65 -6.16 4.41 -3.21
CA THR A 65 -7.45 3.72 -3.09
C THR A 65 -7.34 2.43 -2.29
N ASP A 66 -6.21 1.72 -2.39
CA ASP A 66 -5.91 0.52 -1.59
C ASP A 66 -5.92 0.83 -0.09
N TYR A 67 -5.30 1.95 0.32
CA TYR A 67 -5.35 2.39 1.71
C TYR A 67 -6.78 2.64 2.18
N LEU A 68 -7.62 3.31 1.37
CA LEU A 68 -9.01 3.57 1.74
C LEU A 68 -9.82 2.28 1.85
N LEU A 69 -9.62 1.36 0.92
CA LEU A 69 -10.35 0.10 0.83
C LEU A 69 -9.87 -0.96 1.82
N GLY A 70 -8.86 -0.66 2.64
CA GLY A 70 -8.27 -1.64 3.56
C GLY A 70 -7.56 -2.78 2.83
N VAL A 71 -7.13 -2.56 1.58
CA VAL A 71 -6.29 -3.51 0.86
C VAL A 71 -4.88 -3.31 1.37
N GLU A 72 -4.54 -4.01 2.45
CA GLU A 72 -3.15 -4.20 2.79
C GLU A 72 -2.51 -5.02 1.67
N THR A 73 -1.44 -4.49 1.07
CA THR A 73 -0.57 -5.31 0.23
C THR A 73 0.17 -6.29 1.14
N SER A 74 -0.52 -7.30 1.66
CA SER A 74 0.03 -8.64 1.78
C SER A 74 -0.15 -9.35 0.43
N LYS A 75 0.18 -8.66 -0.66
CA LYS A 75 1.12 -9.34 -1.54
C LYS A 75 2.32 -9.56 -0.63
N GLU A 76 2.42 -10.75 -0.06
CA GLU A 76 3.68 -11.46 -0.21
C GLU A 76 4.12 -11.08 -1.63
N GLU A 77 5.10 -10.18 -1.74
CA GLU A 77 5.94 -10.22 -2.91
C GLU A 77 6.21 -11.70 -3.03
N VAL A 78 5.73 -12.33 -4.10
CA VAL A 78 6.22 -13.65 -4.45
C VAL A 78 7.67 -13.33 -4.77
N ALA A 79 8.48 -13.20 -3.72
CA ALA A 79 9.90 -13.07 -3.79
C ALA A 79 10.27 -14.23 -4.71
N PRO A 80 11.02 -13.99 -5.78
CA PRO A 80 11.39 -15.07 -6.69
C PRO A 80 11.76 -16.26 -5.83
N GLU A 81 11.08 -17.40 -6.05
CA GLU A 81 11.19 -18.57 -5.19
C GLU A 81 12.63 -19.07 -5.33
N PHE A 82 13.51 -18.49 -4.52
CA PHE A 82 14.91 -18.81 -4.51
C PHE A 82 15.03 -20.16 -3.83
N SER A 83 15.71 -21.10 -4.49
CA SER A 83 16.16 -22.29 -3.79
C SER A 83 17.01 -21.90 -2.58
N ALA A 84 17.16 -22.82 -1.62
CA ALA A 84 17.99 -22.59 -0.44
C ALA A 84 19.41 -22.12 -0.83
N GLU A 85 19.96 -22.68 -1.90
CA GLU A 85 21.27 -22.34 -2.47
C GLU A 85 21.27 -20.92 -3.06
N GLN A 86 20.23 -20.55 -3.80
CA GLN A 86 20.12 -19.19 -4.36
C GLN A 86 20.00 -18.15 -3.24
N LEU A 87 19.28 -18.45 -2.16
CA LEU A 87 19.19 -17.56 -1.01
C LEU A 87 20.54 -17.40 -0.28
N GLN A 88 21.33 -18.46 -0.19
CA GLN A 88 22.70 -18.37 0.32
C GLN A 88 23.56 -17.45 -0.54
N VAL A 89 23.47 -17.56 -1.87
CA VAL A 89 24.18 -16.67 -2.80
C VAL A 89 23.78 -15.21 -2.61
N VAL A 90 22.47 -14.91 -2.52
CA VAL A 90 21.97 -13.55 -2.26
C VAL A 90 22.55 -12.99 -0.96
N ASN A 91 22.60 -13.79 0.10
CA ASN A 91 23.15 -13.36 1.40
C ASN A 91 24.67 -13.12 1.37
N LEU A 92 25.41 -13.85 0.53
CA LEU A 92 26.83 -13.59 0.30
C LEU A 92 27.03 -12.31 -0.51
N VAL A 93 26.26 -12.12 -1.58
CA VAL A 93 26.32 -10.96 -2.46
C VAL A 93 26.09 -9.65 -1.70
N LYS A 94 25.15 -9.64 -0.74
CA LYS A 94 24.88 -8.47 0.13
C LYS A 94 26.08 -7.99 0.95
N LYS A 95 27.11 -8.82 1.14
CA LYS A 95 28.31 -8.49 1.92
C LYS A 95 29.45 -7.92 1.06
N LEU A 96 29.31 -7.94 -0.26
CA LEU A 96 30.36 -7.55 -1.18
C LEU A 96 30.38 -6.03 -1.40
N ASN A 97 31.56 -5.47 -1.63
CA ASN A 97 31.67 -4.12 -2.17
C ASN A 97 31.45 -4.09 -3.70
N ASN A 98 31.32 -2.90 -4.28
CA ASN A 98 31.01 -2.75 -5.70
C ASN A 98 32.03 -3.44 -6.64
N LYS A 99 33.33 -3.43 -6.32
CA LYS A 99 34.36 -4.06 -7.16
C LYS A 99 34.30 -5.58 -7.09
N GLU A 100 33.98 -6.13 -5.92
CA GLU A 100 33.79 -7.57 -5.72
C GLU A 100 32.49 -8.04 -6.38
N LEU A 101 31.43 -7.26 -6.26
CA LEU A 101 30.14 -7.52 -6.90
C LEU A 101 30.27 -7.58 -8.41
N GLU A 102 30.99 -6.64 -9.02
CA GLU A 102 31.24 -6.58 -10.46
C GLU A 102 31.98 -7.85 -10.95
N LYS A 103 32.97 -8.33 -10.20
CA LYS A 103 33.68 -9.58 -10.53
C LYS A 103 32.74 -10.77 -10.51
N VAL A 104 31.90 -10.88 -9.48
CA VAL A 104 30.92 -11.97 -9.36
C VAL A 104 29.89 -11.92 -10.49
N TYR A 105 29.39 -10.73 -10.81
CA TYR A 105 28.45 -10.53 -11.91
C TYR A 105 29.03 -11.00 -13.25
N ASN A 106 30.25 -10.56 -13.60
CA ASN A 106 30.91 -10.93 -14.84
C ASN A 106 31.20 -12.44 -14.92
N TYR A 107 31.56 -13.06 -13.80
CA TYR A 107 31.75 -14.51 -13.75
C TYR A 107 30.44 -15.28 -14.03
N LEU A 108 29.34 -14.87 -13.38
CA LEU A 108 28.02 -15.49 -13.61
C LEU A 108 27.55 -15.28 -15.05
N LEU A 109 27.77 -14.09 -15.62
CA LEU A 109 27.44 -13.78 -17.01
C LEU A 109 28.18 -14.72 -17.97
N GLY A 110 29.49 -14.92 -17.75
CA GLY A 110 30.28 -15.87 -18.56
C GLY A 110 29.77 -17.32 -18.50
N ILE A 111 29.23 -17.76 -17.36
CA ILE A 111 28.61 -19.10 -17.23
C ILE A 111 27.32 -19.19 -18.04
N ILE A 112 26.49 -18.15 -18.01
CA ILE A 112 25.19 -18.12 -18.71
C ILE A 112 25.42 -18.07 -20.22
N ASP A 113 26.32 -17.20 -20.67
CA ASP A 113 26.62 -17.02 -22.08
C ASP A 113 27.24 -18.30 -22.69
N ALA A 114 28.09 -19.01 -21.94
CA ALA A 114 28.67 -20.28 -22.38
C ALA A 114 27.65 -21.46 -22.50
N ARG A 115 26.41 -21.28 -22.04
CA ARG A 115 25.30 -22.24 -22.19
C ARG A 115 24.33 -21.90 -23.32
N SER A 116 24.52 -20.75 -23.97
CA SER A 116 23.71 -20.25 -25.10
C SER A 116 24.30 -20.70 -26.43
#